data_AF-A0A3A4K8G1-F1
#
_entry.id   AF-A0A3A4K8G1-F1
#
_cell.length_a   1.000
_cell.length_b   1.000
_cell.length_c   1.000
_cell.angle_alpha   90.00
_cell.angle_beta   90.00
_cell.angle_gamma   90.00
#
_symmetry.space_group_name_H-M   'P 1'
#
loop_
_entity.id
_entity.type
_entity.pdbx_description
1 polymer ?
#
loop_
_entity_poly.entity_id
_entity_poly.type
_entity_poly.pdbx_seq_one_letter_code
_entity_poly.pdbx_strand_id
1 'polypeptide(L)'
;MFALFFLFLFAAVSPVFADEDVGEIALVADTLGTILPAEGPCPNMLFGQGICVNEAAMAFYRTHPDNYDVLIFFANRVGIPLDVKLGFPVQQEIRGIGLETGSLWGPQHFGSGGRLLQCVNMGAVFSMNDNPYALGFLPPITGVELLAHEIGHHWLAWIMLDLDDGRGPLDILRGYDYQSESPNGHWSGYHSTNSVMYGNIIVDNGDGTFTSDGGVRQYSQLDQYLMGLRAPEEVEDMFYVVVDDDLHGNPAGASAPGYPWTYSGARVSFGIDDVIRANGPRVPATSICHLKVAFALVYPVQSFDPETPVDPATLYPTPQEIDKIDRYRQALEAWWPGGTDNRGSIDTTLSGCGLGTAECPGSPSPQCFEEPADCEDGEQRCNGLTLAQLCRNQHWVTVDTCVESETCIDGACYTPDEDGDIPSDGDVPEDGDLPVDGDVPDGDAPADGDKPDGDLPADGDALVDGDPDPIDGNLPDGDGGSSIIPPENDGSGDGCKQTGAAGALLMAWIGLAALGRRRAA
;
A
#
# COMPACT_ATOMS: atom_id res chain seq x y z
N MET A 1 -30.51 -55.20 23.17
CA MET A 1 -31.04 -53.87 22.79
C MET A 1 -29.84 -53.05 22.35
N PHE A 2 -29.51 -53.11 21.06
CA PHE A 2 -28.32 -52.45 20.50
C PHE A 2 -28.65 -50.99 20.20
N ALA A 3 -27.77 -50.08 20.63
CA ALA A 3 -27.76 -48.70 20.15
C ALA A 3 -26.77 -48.61 18.99
N LEU A 4 -27.26 -48.27 17.79
CA LEU A 4 -26.40 -47.86 16.68
C LEU A 4 -25.95 -46.42 16.97
N PHE A 5 -24.65 -46.20 17.11
CA PHE A 5 -24.06 -44.87 16.95
C PHE A 5 -23.83 -44.66 15.44
N PHE A 6 -24.59 -43.74 14.84
CA PHE A 6 -24.24 -43.18 13.54
C PHE A 6 -23.18 -42.10 13.76
N LEU A 7 -21.93 -42.41 13.40
CA LEU A 7 -20.90 -41.39 13.25
C LEU A 7 -21.12 -40.71 11.90
N PHE A 8 -21.59 -39.46 11.90
CA PHE A 8 -21.55 -38.64 10.70
C PHE A 8 -20.12 -38.11 10.53
N LEU A 9 -19.36 -38.65 9.59
CA LEU A 9 -18.24 -37.92 9.02
C LEU A 9 -18.82 -36.74 8.24
N PHE A 10 -18.76 -35.55 8.83
CA PHE A 10 -18.68 -34.34 8.03
C PHE A 10 -17.24 -34.23 7.53
N ALA A 11 -17.03 -34.49 6.24
CA ALA A 11 -15.85 -33.98 5.58
C ALA A 11 -15.91 -32.45 5.69
N ALA A 12 -14.98 -31.87 6.44
CA ALA A 12 -14.81 -30.43 6.48
C ALA A 12 -14.20 -30.03 5.13
N VAL A 13 -15.06 -29.75 4.15
CA VAL A 13 -14.66 -28.96 2.99
C VAL A 13 -14.35 -27.57 3.54
N SER A 14 -13.08 -27.35 3.91
CA SER A 14 -12.57 -26.02 4.16
C SER A 14 -12.92 -25.18 2.92
N PRO A 15 -13.70 -24.10 3.04
CA PRO A 15 -13.87 -23.19 1.91
C PRO A 15 -12.47 -22.73 1.48
N VAL A 16 -12.12 -23.00 0.23
CA VAL A 16 -10.89 -22.50 -0.36
C VAL A 16 -11.09 -20.99 -0.49
N PHE A 17 -10.56 -20.24 0.46
CA PHE A 17 -10.44 -18.79 0.35
C PHE A 17 -9.32 -18.50 -0.64
N ALA A 18 -9.64 -18.56 -1.92
CA ALA A 18 -8.77 -18.12 -2.99
C ALA A 18 -8.95 -16.61 -3.20
N ASP A 19 -7.88 -15.95 -3.61
CA ASP A 19 -8.01 -14.68 -4.32
C ASP A 19 -8.77 -14.97 -5.63
N GLU A 20 -9.77 -14.16 -5.96
CA GLU A 20 -10.63 -14.31 -7.15
C GLU A 20 -10.99 -12.94 -7.73
N ASP A 21 -11.42 -12.88 -8.98
CA ASP A 21 -11.85 -11.62 -9.62
C ASP A 21 -13.37 -11.61 -9.78
N VAL A 22 -14.02 -10.55 -9.28
CA VAL A 22 -15.46 -10.34 -9.47
C VAL A 22 -15.67 -9.15 -10.40
N GLY A 23 -15.68 -9.45 -11.70
CA GLY A 23 -15.62 -8.45 -12.75
C GLY A 23 -14.23 -7.82 -12.81
N GLU A 24 -14.15 -6.50 -12.73
CA GLU A 24 -12.88 -5.75 -12.78
C GLU A 24 -12.32 -5.43 -11.38
N ILE A 25 -12.76 -6.16 -10.34
CA ILE A 25 -12.33 -5.99 -8.96
C ILE A 25 -11.68 -7.29 -8.47
N ALA A 26 -10.41 -7.20 -8.08
CA ALA A 26 -9.70 -8.31 -7.46
C ALA A 26 -10.12 -8.44 -5.99
N LEU A 27 -10.55 -9.62 -5.56
CA LEU A 27 -10.78 -9.93 -4.15
C LEU A 27 -9.52 -10.56 -3.58
N VAL A 28 -9.02 -10.00 -2.48
CA VAL A 28 -7.77 -10.43 -1.83
C VAL A 28 -8.06 -10.93 -0.43
N ALA A 29 -7.79 -12.21 -0.18
CA ALA A 29 -8.09 -12.88 1.08
C ALA A 29 -6.93 -12.70 2.08
N ASP A 30 -7.15 -11.96 3.17
CA ASP A 30 -6.21 -11.93 4.28
C ASP A 30 -6.33 -13.21 5.12
N THR A 31 -5.60 -14.22 4.66
CA THR A 31 -5.54 -15.57 5.25
C THR A 31 -4.62 -15.65 6.47
N LEU A 32 -3.68 -14.71 6.62
CA LEU A 32 -2.67 -14.73 7.68
C LEU A 32 -2.87 -13.62 8.73
N GLY A 33 -3.77 -12.67 8.51
CA GLY A 33 -3.92 -11.48 9.37
C GLY A 33 -2.81 -10.45 9.18
N THR A 34 -2.10 -10.50 8.05
CA THR A 34 -0.94 -9.64 7.76
C THR A 34 -1.33 -8.43 6.91
N ILE A 35 -2.41 -8.51 6.13
CA ILE A 35 -2.90 -7.41 5.31
C ILE A 35 -3.82 -6.48 6.11
N LEU A 36 -4.64 -7.04 6.99
CA LEU A 36 -5.59 -6.37 7.87
C LEU A 36 -5.28 -6.75 9.34
N PRO A 37 -4.16 -6.25 9.91
CA PRO A 37 -3.76 -6.59 11.27
C PRO A 37 -4.85 -6.20 12.28
N ALA A 38 -5.15 -7.11 13.21
CA ALA A 38 -6.12 -6.88 14.28
C ALA A 38 -5.68 -5.75 15.23
N GLU A 39 -4.38 -5.65 15.51
CA GLU A 39 -3.77 -4.61 16.32
C GLU A 39 -2.39 -4.18 15.77
N GLY A 40 -1.99 -2.94 16.06
CA GLY A 40 -0.64 -2.44 15.77
C GLY A 40 -0.44 -1.82 14.38
N PRO A 41 0.77 -1.31 14.08
CA PRO A 41 1.12 -0.85 12.75
C PRO A 41 1.33 -2.03 11.79
N CYS A 42 1.32 -1.77 10.50
CA CYS A 42 1.62 -2.78 9.50
C CYS A 42 3.01 -3.41 9.67
N PRO A 43 3.12 -4.75 9.67
CA PRO A 43 4.40 -5.43 9.62
C PRO A 43 5.23 -4.93 8.44
N ASN A 44 6.51 -4.65 8.69
CA ASN A 44 7.48 -4.23 7.67
C ASN A 44 7.15 -2.93 6.90
N MET A 45 6.13 -2.16 7.29
CA MET A 45 5.78 -0.89 6.64
C MET A 45 5.73 0.27 7.62
N LEU A 46 6.62 1.25 7.44
CA LEU A 46 6.53 2.52 8.18
C LEU A 46 5.24 3.26 7.79
N PHE A 47 4.51 3.73 8.81
CA PHE A 47 3.25 4.48 8.68
C PHE A 47 2.06 3.71 8.06
N GLY A 48 2.20 2.43 7.73
CA GLY A 48 1.09 1.58 7.31
C GLY A 48 0.07 1.38 8.44
N GLN A 49 -1.19 1.69 8.18
CA GLN A 49 -2.31 1.57 9.12
C GLN A 49 -3.59 1.14 8.39
N GLY A 50 -4.41 0.29 9.00
CA GLY A 50 -5.65 -0.22 8.40
C GLY A 50 -5.39 -1.32 7.38
N ILE A 51 -4.84 -0.98 6.21
CA ILE A 51 -4.47 -1.91 5.15
C ILE A 51 -2.95 -1.86 4.94
N CYS A 52 -2.29 -3.02 5.04
CA CYS A 52 -0.87 -3.18 4.79
C CYS A 52 -0.63 -3.42 3.30
N VAL A 53 -0.56 -2.32 2.55
CA VAL A 53 -0.57 -2.34 1.08
C VAL A 53 0.66 -2.97 0.43
N ASN A 54 1.73 -3.23 1.19
CA ASN A 54 2.85 -4.06 0.78
C ASN A 54 2.45 -5.55 0.74
N GLU A 55 1.85 -6.06 1.82
CA GLU A 55 1.33 -7.42 1.90
C GLU A 55 0.16 -7.62 0.92
N ALA A 56 -0.72 -6.61 0.77
CA ALA A 56 -1.82 -6.64 -0.19
C ALA A 56 -1.32 -6.70 -1.65
N ALA A 57 -0.27 -5.95 -1.98
CA ALA A 57 0.34 -5.98 -3.31
C ALA A 57 1.05 -7.31 -3.59
N MET A 58 1.77 -7.86 -2.61
CA MET A 58 2.36 -9.20 -2.74
C MET A 58 1.29 -10.28 -2.94
N ALA A 59 0.16 -10.22 -2.24
CA ALA A 59 -0.96 -11.14 -2.47
C ALA A 59 -1.58 -10.96 -3.88
N PHE A 60 -1.83 -9.72 -4.30
CA PHE A 60 -2.33 -9.40 -5.63
C PHE A 60 -1.43 -9.93 -6.76
N TYR A 61 -0.11 -9.72 -6.69
CA TYR A 61 0.83 -10.19 -7.72
C TYR A 61 1.09 -11.70 -7.73
N ARG A 62 0.63 -12.46 -6.72
CA ARG A 62 0.59 -13.95 -6.84
C ARG A 62 -0.41 -14.42 -7.88
N THR A 63 -1.40 -13.61 -8.23
CA THR A 63 -2.49 -14.00 -9.13
C THR A 63 -2.63 -13.11 -10.36
N HIS A 64 -1.89 -11.99 -10.40
CA HIS A 64 -1.92 -10.99 -11.46
C HIS A 64 -0.51 -10.69 -11.98
N PRO A 65 -0.34 -10.40 -13.28
CA PRO A 65 0.97 -10.04 -13.83
C PRO A 65 1.46 -8.68 -13.31
N ASP A 66 2.79 -8.47 -13.29
CA ASP A 66 3.42 -7.18 -12.96
C ASP A 66 3.26 -6.15 -14.11
N ASN A 67 2.01 -5.79 -14.40
CA ASN A 67 1.63 -4.90 -15.50
C ASN A 67 0.79 -3.69 -15.04
N TYR A 68 0.86 -3.33 -13.76
CA TYR A 68 0.16 -2.20 -13.17
C TYR A 68 1.14 -1.12 -12.70
N ASP A 69 0.73 0.14 -12.89
CA ASP A 69 1.50 1.30 -12.44
C ASP A 69 0.99 1.78 -11.07
N VAL A 70 -0.29 1.53 -10.74
CA VAL A 70 -0.89 1.83 -9.43
C VAL A 70 -1.77 0.66 -8.96
N LEU A 71 -1.72 0.33 -7.67
CA LEU A 71 -2.66 -0.58 -7.00
C LEU A 71 -3.49 0.18 -5.96
N ILE A 72 -4.82 0.03 -5.96
CA ILE A 72 -5.73 0.72 -5.04
C ILE A 72 -6.47 -0.31 -4.20
N PHE A 73 -6.24 -0.27 -2.89
CA PHE A 73 -6.81 -1.22 -1.93
C PHE A 73 -7.91 -0.59 -1.10
N PHE A 74 -9.06 -1.27 -1.07
CA PHE A 74 -10.12 -1.08 -0.10
C PHE A 74 -10.20 -2.30 0.81
N ALA A 75 -10.84 -2.17 1.97
CA ALA A 75 -11.15 -3.29 2.86
C ALA A 75 -12.65 -3.33 3.18
N ASN A 76 -13.30 -4.48 3.16
CA ASN A 76 -14.70 -4.56 3.60
C ASN A 76 -14.81 -4.41 5.13
N ARG A 77 -13.77 -4.82 5.85
CA ARG A 77 -13.64 -4.79 7.31
C ARG A 77 -12.21 -4.39 7.68
N VAL A 78 -12.04 -3.62 8.76
CA VAL A 78 -10.72 -3.25 9.30
C VAL A 78 -10.65 -3.62 10.78
N GLY A 79 -9.52 -4.18 11.22
CA GLY A 79 -9.30 -4.54 12.63
C GLY A 79 -9.10 -3.32 13.53
N ILE A 80 -8.51 -2.26 12.97
CA ILE A 80 -8.12 -1.04 13.70
C ILE A 80 -9.11 0.08 13.36
N PRO A 81 -9.59 0.88 14.33
CA PRO A 81 -10.53 1.99 14.10
C PRO A 81 -9.89 3.23 13.44
N LEU A 82 -8.73 3.09 12.78
CA LEU A 82 -8.03 4.13 12.03
C LEU A 82 -8.22 3.87 10.53
N ASP A 83 -9.09 4.65 9.93
CA ASP A 83 -9.52 4.52 8.53
C ASP A 83 -8.88 5.60 7.65
N VAL A 84 -7.55 5.68 7.73
CA VAL A 84 -6.75 6.66 6.97
C VAL A 84 -6.80 6.36 5.48
N LYS A 85 -6.77 7.42 4.68
CA LYS A 85 -6.62 7.39 3.23
C LYS A 85 -5.19 7.85 2.96
N LEU A 86 -4.42 7.08 2.19
CA LEU A 86 -2.99 7.34 2.03
C LEU A 86 -2.38 6.72 0.76
N GLY A 87 -1.78 7.56 -0.06
CA GLY A 87 -0.85 7.18 -1.12
C GLY A 87 0.55 6.82 -0.60
N PHE A 88 1.07 5.68 -1.05
CA PHE A 88 2.42 5.18 -0.74
C PHE A 88 3.26 5.07 -2.02
N PRO A 89 4.13 6.05 -2.32
CA PRO A 89 5.06 5.96 -3.46
C PRO A 89 5.98 4.73 -3.31
N VAL A 90 5.90 3.82 -4.27
CA VAL A 90 6.66 2.55 -4.30
C VAL A 90 8.02 2.73 -4.97
N GLN A 91 8.08 3.61 -5.99
CA GLN A 91 9.30 4.02 -6.67
C GLN A 91 9.31 5.53 -6.85
N GLN A 92 10.43 6.20 -6.56
CA GLN A 92 10.61 7.62 -6.87
C GLN A 92 11.92 7.84 -7.63
N GLU A 93 11.85 7.82 -8.96
CA GLU A 93 13.00 8.10 -9.83
C GLU A 93 13.02 9.55 -10.35
N ILE A 94 11.98 10.34 -10.08
CA ILE A 94 11.78 11.66 -10.66
C ILE A 94 12.49 12.73 -9.80
N ARG A 95 13.34 13.53 -10.44
CA ARG A 95 13.99 14.70 -9.84
C ARG A 95 13.24 15.97 -10.21
N GLY A 96 13.44 17.05 -9.44
CA GLY A 96 12.84 18.36 -9.70
C GLY A 96 11.42 18.54 -9.15
N ILE A 97 10.90 17.56 -8.39
CA ILE A 97 9.54 17.58 -7.80
C ILE A 97 9.53 17.80 -6.27
N GLY A 98 10.69 18.10 -5.67
CA GLY A 98 10.83 18.33 -4.22
C GLY A 98 10.92 17.06 -3.36
N LEU A 99 10.78 15.88 -3.96
CA LEU A 99 11.10 14.59 -3.34
C LEU A 99 12.55 14.19 -3.61
N GLU A 100 13.18 13.51 -2.64
CA GLU A 100 14.44 12.79 -2.87
C GLU A 100 14.17 11.53 -3.69
N THR A 101 15.07 11.20 -4.64
CA THR A 101 14.92 9.99 -5.45
C THR A 101 15.33 8.74 -4.68
N GLY A 102 14.50 7.72 -4.73
CA GLY A 102 14.71 6.41 -4.13
C GLY A 102 13.38 5.71 -3.86
N SER A 103 13.40 4.74 -2.96
CA SER A 103 12.20 4.22 -2.29
C SER A 103 12.62 3.84 -0.88
N LEU A 104 11.70 3.95 0.08
CA LEU A 104 11.96 3.46 1.44
C LEU A 104 12.12 1.93 1.46
N TRP A 105 11.56 1.22 0.48
CA TRP A 105 11.48 -0.24 0.45
C TRP A 105 11.82 -0.89 -0.91
N GLY A 106 11.61 -0.18 -2.01
CA GLY A 106 11.75 -0.70 -3.38
C GLY A 106 10.51 -1.46 -3.87
N PRO A 107 10.34 -1.66 -5.19
CA PRO A 107 9.17 -2.32 -5.77
C PRO A 107 9.06 -3.80 -5.40
N GLN A 108 10.20 -4.47 -5.14
CA GLN A 108 10.24 -5.88 -4.75
C GLN A 108 9.56 -6.12 -3.39
N HIS A 109 9.55 -5.13 -2.50
CA HIS A 109 8.85 -5.20 -1.22
C HIS A 109 7.31 -5.22 -1.36
N PHE A 110 6.80 -4.92 -2.55
CA PHE A 110 5.39 -4.96 -2.92
C PHE A 110 5.09 -6.09 -3.91
N GLY A 111 6.05 -6.99 -4.18
CA GLY A 111 5.92 -8.06 -5.18
C GLY A 111 6.10 -7.63 -6.64
N SER A 112 6.39 -6.36 -6.92
CA SER A 112 6.62 -5.89 -8.30
C SER A 112 8.08 -6.07 -8.73
N GLY A 113 8.28 -6.50 -9.97
CA GLY A 113 9.58 -6.59 -10.63
C GLY A 113 10.17 -5.23 -11.05
N GLY A 114 9.40 -4.14 -10.89
CA GLY A 114 9.88 -2.78 -11.13
C GLY A 114 8.91 -1.88 -11.89
N ARG A 115 7.65 -2.29 -12.12
CA ARG A 115 6.66 -1.42 -12.78
C ARG A 115 5.86 -0.56 -11.81
N LEU A 116 5.53 -1.08 -10.62
CA LEU A 116 4.65 -0.43 -9.67
C LEU A 116 5.20 0.93 -9.19
N LEU A 117 4.46 2.01 -9.46
CA LEU A 117 4.81 3.37 -9.06
C LEU A 117 4.28 3.70 -7.66
N GLN A 118 3.08 3.23 -7.32
CA GLN A 118 2.40 3.57 -6.06
C GLN A 118 1.33 2.55 -5.65
N CYS A 119 1.21 2.30 -4.34
CA CYS A 119 0.00 1.73 -3.74
C CYS A 119 -0.86 2.82 -3.09
N VAL A 120 -2.18 2.67 -3.09
CA VAL A 120 -3.12 3.54 -2.37
C VAL A 120 -3.91 2.72 -1.38
N ASN A 121 -3.91 3.15 -0.12
CA ASN A 121 -4.83 2.67 0.91
C ASN A 121 -6.06 3.58 0.93
N MET A 122 -7.24 3.03 0.59
CA MET A 122 -8.53 3.71 0.71
C MET A 122 -9.34 3.26 1.93
N GLY A 123 -8.77 2.40 2.78
CA GLY A 123 -9.40 1.94 4.01
C GLY A 123 -10.75 1.25 3.77
N ALA A 124 -11.68 1.43 4.70
CA ALA A 124 -12.91 0.66 4.76
C ALA A 124 -13.98 1.14 3.75
N VAL A 125 -14.58 0.23 2.98
CA VAL A 125 -15.63 0.51 1.96
C VAL A 125 -16.81 1.30 2.54
N PHE A 126 -17.18 1.05 3.81
CA PHE A 126 -18.29 1.72 4.48
C PHE A 126 -18.02 3.21 4.78
N SER A 127 -16.77 3.65 4.80
CA SER A 127 -16.38 5.05 5.04
C SER A 127 -16.64 5.95 3.82
N MET A 128 -16.68 5.34 2.64
CA MET A 128 -16.84 6.04 1.37
C MET A 128 -18.30 6.40 1.12
N ASN A 129 -18.56 7.51 0.41
CA ASN A 129 -19.91 7.83 -0.07
C ASN A 129 -20.40 6.78 -1.08
N ASP A 130 -21.71 6.51 -1.17
CA ASP A 130 -22.23 5.56 -2.17
C ASP A 130 -22.18 6.09 -3.61
N ASN A 131 -22.14 7.43 -3.74
CA ASN A 131 -21.90 8.15 -4.98
C ASN A 131 -20.47 8.71 -4.97
N PRO A 132 -19.56 8.27 -5.88
CA PRO A 132 -18.19 8.77 -5.96
C PRO A 132 -18.08 10.29 -6.18
N TYR A 133 -19.09 10.91 -6.80
CA TYR A 133 -19.15 12.35 -7.09
C TYR A 133 -19.82 13.19 -5.99
N ALA A 134 -20.20 12.59 -4.87
CA ALA A 134 -20.73 13.34 -3.73
C ALA A 134 -19.58 13.87 -2.85
N LEU A 135 -19.59 15.17 -2.56
CA LEU A 135 -18.77 15.76 -1.50
C LEU A 135 -19.08 15.08 -0.16
N GLY A 136 -18.05 14.73 0.60
CA GLY A 136 -18.22 14.08 1.90
C GLY A 136 -17.00 14.04 2.81
N PHE A 137 -15.82 14.37 2.27
CA PHE A 137 -14.56 14.34 3.01
C PHE A 137 -14.17 15.75 3.49
N LEU A 138 -13.17 15.81 4.38
CA LEU A 138 -12.56 17.04 4.87
C LEU A 138 -11.05 17.01 4.59
N PRO A 139 -10.49 17.99 3.86
CA PRO A 139 -11.14 19.15 3.25
C PRO A 139 -12.17 18.77 2.16
N PRO A 140 -13.08 19.69 1.76
CA PRO A 140 -14.22 19.36 0.90
C PRO A 140 -13.83 18.86 -0.49
N ILE A 141 -13.85 17.54 -0.66
CA ILE A 141 -13.51 16.82 -1.89
C ILE A 141 -14.52 15.69 -2.12
N THR A 142 -14.74 15.29 -3.38
CA THR A 142 -15.54 14.11 -3.73
C THR A 142 -14.71 12.82 -3.58
N GLY A 143 -15.37 11.67 -3.61
CA GLY A 143 -14.68 10.38 -3.50
C GLY A 143 -13.80 10.04 -4.70
N VAL A 144 -14.15 10.49 -5.90
CA VAL A 144 -13.31 10.31 -7.10
C VAL A 144 -12.11 11.25 -7.11
N GLU A 145 -12.30 12.50 -6.70
CA GLU A 145 -11.20 13.47 -6.53
C GLU A 145 -10.27 13.05 -5.38
N LEU A 146 -10.76 12.34 -4.36
CA LEU A 146 -9.95 11.76 -3.29
C LEU A 146 -9.07 10.61 -3.79
N LEU A 147 -9.57 9.72 -4.65
CA LEU A 147 -8.73 8.72 -5.32
C LEU A 147 -7.60 9.39 -6.12
N ALA A 148 -7.92 10.43 -6.89
CA ALA A 148 -6.93 11.21 -7.61
C ALA A 148 -5.95 11.94 -6.66
N HIS A 149 -6.43 12.48 -5.54
CA HIS A 149 -5.59 13.09 -4.51
C HIS A 149 -4.53 12.12 -3.98
N GLU A 150 -4.94 10.92 -3.58
CA GLU A 150 -3.99 9.92 -3.08
C GLU A 150 -2.98 9.51 -4.15
N ILE A 151 -3.42 9.25 -5.39
CA ILE A 151 -2.52 8.95 -6.53
C ILE A 151 -1.56 10.12 -6.79
N GLY A 152 -2.02 11.36 -6.61
CA GLY A 152 -1.24 12.58 -6.74
C GLY A 152 -0.02 12.65 -5.82
N HIS A 153 -0.04 11.96 -4.67
CA HIS A 153 1.10 11.92 -3.76
C HIS A 153 2.38 11.30 -4.33
N HIS A 154 2.31 10.58 -5.45
CA HIS A 154 3.49 10.15 -6.20
C HIS A 154 4.35 11.34 -6.69
N TRP A 155 3.72 12.47 -7.03
CA TRP A 155 4.41 13.65 -7.58
C TRP A 155 4.31 14.90 -6.69
N LEU A 156 3.34 14.95 -5.76
CA LEU A 156 2.86 16.17 -5.12
C LEU A 156 2.71 15.97 -3.58
N ALA A 157 2.79 16.99 -2.73
CA ALA A 157 3.06 18.40 -2.97
C ALA A 157 4.34 18.80 -2.22
N TRP A 158 5.51 18.56 -2.82
CA TRP A 158 6.80 18.56 -2.10
C TRP A 158 7.79 19.67 -2.50
N ILE A 159 7.51 20.42 -3.57
CA ILE A 159 8.42 21.46 -4.08
C ILE A 159 8.67 22.61 -3.11
N MET A 160 9.84 23.22 -3.28
CA MET A 160 10.18 24.54 -2.77
C MET A 160 9.95 25.62 -3.86
N LEU A 161 9.96 26.90 -3.47
CA LEU A 161 9.86 28.06 -4.34
C LEU A 161 10.98 29.05 -4.03
N ASP A 162 11.74 29.50 -5.02
CA ASP A 162 12.78 30.53 -4.87
C ASP A 162 12.41 31.71 -5.76
N LEU A 163 12.29 32.91 -5.20
CA LEU A 163 11.88 34.12 -5.91
C LEU A 163 13.05 35.00 -6.38
N ASP A 164 14.31 34.54 -6.23
CA ASP A 164 15.54 35.29 -6.54
C ASP A 164 15.62 36.65 -5.81
N ASP A 165 14.98 36.74 -4.64
CA ASP A 165 14.98 37.92 -3.76
C ASP A 165 16.07 37.85 -2.66
N GLY A 166 16.90 36.81 -2.69
CA GLY A 166 17.96 36.55 -1.73
C GLY A 166 17.55 35.75 -0.50
N ARG A 167 16.28 35.33 -0.36
CA ARG A 167 15.84 34.40 0.70
C ARG A 167 16.17 32.93 0.39
N GLY A 168 16.31 32.59 -0.89
CA GLY A 168 16.51 31.21 -1.36
C GLY A 168 15.21 30.40 -1.35
N PRO A 169 15.31 29.06 -1.46
CA PRO A 169 14.14 28.16 -1.50
C PRO A 169 13.27 28.20 -0.24
N LEU A 170 11.95 28.32 -0.43
CA LEU A 170 10.92 28.33 0.61
C LEU A 170 9.82 27.31 0.31
N ASP A 171 9.36 26.61 1.34
CA ASP A 171 8.23 25.66 1.37
C ASP A 171 6.85 26.35 1.37
N ILE A 172 6.80 27.60 0.89
CA ILE A 172 5.69 28.55 1.02
C ILE A 172 4.36 28.10 0.40
N LEU A 173 4.42 27.27 -0.64
CA LEU A 173 3.24 26.76 -1.34
C LEU A 173 2.57 25.60 -0.59
N ARG A 174 3.25 25.02 0.40
CA ARG A 174 2.79 23.88 1.20
C ARG A 174 2.15 24.39 2.48
N GLY A 175 0.96 23.89 2.79
CA GLY A 175 0.25 24.25 4.02
C GLY A 175 1.03 23.75 5.24
N TYR A 176 0.99 24.48 6.35
CA TYR A 176 1.68 24.07 7.58
C TYR A 176 0.74 23.22 8.47
N ASP A 177 1.25 22.08 8.94
CA ASP A 177 0.59 21.32 10.01
C ASP A 177 1.17 21.73 11.37
N TYR A 178 0.39 22.52 12.10
CA TYR A 178 0.71 22.99 13.44
C TYR A 178 0.72 21.87 14.51
N GLN A 179 0.28 20.64 14.19
CA GLN A 179 0.38 19.50 15.11
C GLN A 179 1.72 18.77 14.97
N SER A 180 2.26 18.64 13.76
CA SER A 180 3.58 18.06 13.50
C SER A 180 4.72 19.09 13.45
N GLU A 181 4.39 20.38 13.56
CA GLU A 181 5.30 21.53 13.39
C GLU A 181 6.09 21.45 12.06
N SER A 182 5.43 21.03 10.98
CA SER A 182 6.07 20.81 9.68
C SER A 182 5.23 21.23 8.47
N PRO A 183 5.87 21.54 7.33
CA PRO A 183 5.19 21.67 6.05
C PRO A 183 4.55 20.35 5.66
N ASN A 184 3.27 20.41 5.31
CA ASN A 184 2.45 19.25 5.04
C ASN A 184 2.62 18.77 3.57
N GLY A 185 2.08 17.59 3.24
CA GLY A 185 2.14 17.00 1.89
C GLY A 185 1.10 17.56 0.90
N HIS A 186 0.43 18.67 1.24
CA HIS A 186 -0.63 19.30 0.45
C HIS A 186 -0.38 20.80 0.25
N TRP A 187 -1.02 21.39 -0.77
CA TRP A 187 -0.93 22.83 -1.02
C TRP A 187 -1.63 23.66 0.07
N SER A 188 -1.05 24.83 0.33
CA SER A 188 -1.60 25.87 1.19
C SER A 188 -2.98 26.32 0.74
N GLY A 189 -3.91 26.54 1.67
CA GLY A 189 -5.18 27.25 1.39
C GLY A 189 -5.01 28.66 0.81
N TYR A 190 -3.82 29.26 0.87
CA TYR A 190 -3.51 30.56 0.25
C TYR A 190 -2.78 30.46 -1.10
N HIS A 191 -2.49 29.25 -1.58
CA HIS A 191 -2.00 29.01 -2.93
C HIS A 191 -3.19 29.05 -3.91
N SER A 192 -3.09 29.87 -4.97
CA SER A 192 -4.12 29.98 -5.99
C SER A 192 -4.04 28.81 -6.97
N THR A 193 -4.73 27.71 -6.66
CA THR A 193 -4.77 26.51 -7.47
C THR A 193 -6.12 25.80 -7.37
N ASN A 194 -6.57 25.20 -8.47
CA ASN A 194 -7.70 24.28 -8.52
C ASN A 194 -7.29 22.81 -8.26
N SER A 195 -6.08 22.59 -7.74
CA SER A 195 -5.52 21.27 -7.45
C SER A 195 -6.46 20.36 -6.64
N VAL A 196 -6.47 19.06 -6.96
CA VAL A 196 -6.97 18.02 -6.04
C VAL A 196 -6.14 17.97 -4.75
N MET A 197 -4.86 18.38 -4.77
CA MET A 197 -3.97 18.48 -3.60
C MET A 197 -4.24 19.73 -2.75
N TYR A 198 -5.51 20.12 -2.62
CA TYR A 198 -6.02 21.29 -1.91
C TYR A 198 -5.62 22.64 -2.54
N GLY A 199 -5.36 23.68 -1.73
CA GLY A 199 -5.41 25.07 -2.18
C GLY A 199 -6.81 25.57 -2.51
N ASN A 200 -6.90 26.75 -3.11
CA ASN A 200 -8.17 27.42 -3.44
C ASN A 200 -8.14 28.07 -4.82
N ILE A 201 -9.32 28.22 -5.44
CA ILE A 201 -9.48 29.12 -6.58
C ILE A 201 -9.62 30.54 -6.02
N ILE A 202 -8.55 31.33 -6.14
CA ILE A 202 -8.47 32.67 -5.53
C ILE A 202 -8.71 33.75 -6.59
N VAL A 203 -9.60 34.69 -6.28
CA VAL A 203 -9.82 35.92 -7.04
C VAL A 203 -9.23 37.09 -6.27
N ASP A 204 -8.32 37.84 -6.89
CA ASP A 204 -7.85 39.15 -6.41
C ASP A 204 -8.94 40.20 -6.73
N ASN A 205 -9.47 40.87 -5.70
CA ASN A 205 -10.53 41.86 -5.86
C ASN A 205 -9.99 43.26 -6.28
N GLY A 206 -8.66 43.44 -6.31
CA GLY A 206 -7.99 44.67 -6.72
C GLY A 206 -7.94 45.79 -5.66
N ASP A 207 -8.43 45.52 -4.44
CA ASP A 207 -8.46 46.46 -3.32
C ASP A 207 -7.61 46.01 -2.10
N GLY A 208 -6.81 44.95 -2.27
CA GLY A 208 -6.06 44.29 -1.21
C GLY A 208 -6.82 43.14 -0.52
N THR A 209 -8.04 42.83 -0.99
CA THR A 209 -8.79 41.65 -0.57
C THR A 209 -8.82 40.56 -1.63
N PHE A 210 -8.94 39.31 -1.17
CA PHE A 210 -8.96 38.11 -1.98
C PHE A 210 -10.20 37.28 -1.62
N THR A 211 -10.85 36.72 -2.62
CA THR A 211 -12.00 35.82 -2.45
C THR A 211 -11.61 34.42 -2.87
N SER A 212 -11.66 33.45 -1.96
CA SER A 212 -11.35 32.03 -2.23
C SER A 212 -12.61 31.19 -2.33
N ASP A 213 -12.68 30.31 -3.32
CA ASP A 213 -13.71 29.28 -3.48
C ASP A 213 -13.07 27.90 -3.75
N GLY A 214 -13.81 26.84 -3.45
CA GLY A 214 -13.36 25.46 -3.69
C GLY A 214 -13.43 25.06 -5.17
N GLY A 215 -14.42 25.58 -5.90
CA GLY A 215 -14.60 25.35 -7.33
C GLY A 215 -14.70 23.87 -7.76
N VAL A 216 -14.29 23.61 -9.01
CA VAL A 216 -14.10 22.25 -9.54
C VAL A 216 -12.62 21.89 -9.38
N ARG A 217 -12.33 20.70 -8.86
CA ARG A 217 -10.96 20.23 -8.62
C ARG A 217 -10.43 19.41 -9.80
N GLN A 218 -9.16 19.57 -10.11
CA GLN A 218 -8.39 18.82 -11.11
C GLN A 218 -6.91 18.88 -10.75
N TYR A 219 -6.01 18.22 -11.49
CA TYR A 219 -4.60 18.58 -11.42
C TYR A 219 -4.39 19.93 -12.13
N SER A 220 -3.81 20.89 -11.42
CA SER A 220 -3.50 22.22 -11.97
C SER A 220 -2.35 22.16 -12.98
N GLN A 221 -2.06 23.28 -13.66
CA GLN A 221 -0.95 23.32 -14.63
C GLN A 221 0.41 23.00 -13.98
N LEU A 222 0.64 23.46 -12.74
CA LEU A 222 1.83 23.12 -11.96
C LEU A 222 1.86 21.64 -11.59
N ASP A 223 0.74 21.08 -11.12
CA ASP A 223 0.65 19.65 -10.81
C ASP A 223 0.98 18.81 -12.06
N GLN A 224 0.38 19.14 -13.21
CA GLN A 224 0.63 18.45 -14.48
C GLN A 224 2.09 18.56 -14.96
N TYR A 225 2.78 19.67 -14.68
CA TYR A 225 4.22 19.77 -14.92
C TYR A 225 4.99 18.80 -14.02
N LEU A 226 4.71 18.77 -12.72
CA LEU A 226 5.36 17.86 -11.77
C LEU A 226 5.04 16.38 -12.07
N MET A 227 3.84 16.08 -12.56
CA MET A 227 3.43 14.77 -13.10
C MET A 227 4.08 14.42 -14.44
N GLY A 228 4.70 15.37 -15.16
CA GLY A 228 5.33 15.14 -16.46
C GLY A 228 4.35 15.03 -17.62
N LEU A 229 3.16 15.60 -17.48
CA LEU A 229 2.10 15.67 -18.50
C LEU A 229 2.09 17.02 -19.26
N ARG A 230 2.85 18.02 -18.76
CA ARG A 230 2.88 19.39 -19.28
C ARG A 230 4.31 19.92 -19.32
N ALA A 231 4.66 20.60 -20.40
CA ALA A 231 5.96 21.27 -20.53
C ALA A 231 6.00 22.57 -19.68
N PRO A 232 7.16 23.00 -19.15
CA PRO A 232 7.21 24.18 -18.29
C PRO A 232 6.72 25.45 -18.99
N GLU A 233 6.93 25.59 -20.30
CA GLU A 233 6.46 26.74 -21.10
C GLU A 233 4.93 26.78 -21.28
N GLU A 234 4.21 25.71 -20.89
CA GLU A 234 2.75 25.63 -20.88
C GLU A 234 2.14 25.91 -19.50
N VAL A 235 2.94 26.31 -18.51
CA VAL A 235 2.50 26.70 -17.16
C VAL A 235 2.42 28.23 -17.07
N GLU A 236 1.22 28.74 -16.85
CA GLU A 236 0.94 30.17 -16.66
C GLU A 236 1.47 30.71 -15.32
N ASP A 237 1.66 32.03 -15.23
CA ASP A 237 2.04 32.72 -14.00
C ASP A 237 1.00 32.47 -12.89
N MET A 238 1.48 32.03 -11.73
CA MET A 238 0.67 31.72 -10.56
C MET A 238 0.82 32.80 -9.49
N PHE A 239 0.08 32.64 -8.40
CA PHE A 239 0.29 33.43 -7.18
C PHE A 239 -0.14 32.69 -5.92
N TYR A 240 0.37 33.16 -4.79
CA TYR A 240 -0.16 32.87 -3.47
C TYR A 240 -0.43 34.20 -2.73
N VAL A 241 -1.15 34.12 -1.61
CA VAL A 241 -1.49 35.28 -0.77
C VAL A 241 -0.80 35.16 0.59
N VAL A 242 -0.11 36.19 1.02
CA VAL A 242 0.39 36.32 2.41
C VAL A 242 -0.72 36.97 3.25
N VAL A 243 -1.09 36.37 4.38
CA VAL A 243 -2.24 36.77 5.21
C VAL A 243 -1.79 36.96 6.66
N ASP A 244 -1.91 38.17 7.21
CA ASP A 244 -1.60 38.48 8.62
C ASP A 244 -0.25 37.92 9.12
N ASP A 245 0.80 38.05 8.29
CA ASP A 245 2.15 37.48 8.46
C ASP A 245 2.26 35.94 8.45
N ASP A 246 1.15 35.20 8.27
CA ASP A 246 1.17 33.78 7.93
C ASP A 246 1.64 33.59 6.48
N LEU A 247 2.73 32.84 6.37
CA LEU A 247 3.43 32.53 5.14
C LEU A 247 2.90 31.22 4.49
N HIS A 248 2.47 30.25 5.29
CA HIS A 248 2.13 28.91 4.82
C HIS A 248 0.63 28.65 4.76
N GLY A 249 -0.17 29.28 5.60
CA GLY A 249 -1.57 28.88 5.78
C GLY A 249 -1.69 27.44 6.30
N ASN A 250 -2.90 26.91 6.22
CA ASN A 250 -3.23 25.55 6.65
C ASN A 250 -3.79 24.73 5.47
N PRO A 251 -3.44 23.44 5.31
CA PRO A 251 -4.00 22.61 4.24
C PRO A 251 -5.52 22.38 4.40
N ALA A 252 -6.04 22.39 5.64
CA ALA A 252 -7.47 22.37 5.92
C ALA A 252 -8.19 23.69 5.62
N GLY A 253 -7.47 24.72 5.15
CA GLY A 253 -8.03 25.99 4.65
C GLY A 253 -8.61 25.92 3.23
N ALA A 254 -8.66 24.75 2.60
CA ALA A 254 -9.34 24.57 1.32
C ALA A 254 -10.86 24.73 1.49
N SER A 255 -11.44 25.62 0.69
CA SER A 255 -12.84 26.03 0.75
C SER A 255 -13.76 24.98 0.14
N ALA A 256 -15.00 24.91 0.62
CA ALA A 256 -16.04 24.12 -0.04
C ALA A 256 -16.50 24.80 -1.34
N PRO A 257 -16.74 24.05 -2.44
CA PRO A 257 -17.28 24.62 -3.67
C PRO A 257 -18.61 25.35 -3.45
N GLY A 258 -18.69 26.60 -3.88
CA GLY A 258 -19.88 27.45 -3.72
C GLY A 258 -20.02 28.10 -2.33
N TYR A 259 -19.01 27.98 -1.46
CA TYR A 259 -18.95 28.66 -0.16
C TYR A 259 -17.75 29.62 -0.11
N PRO A 260 -17.76 30.70 -0.92
CA PRO A 260 -16.63 31.60 -0.99
C PRO A 260 -16.46 32.39 0.30
N TRP A 261 -15.21 32.68 0.65
CA TRP A 261 -14.85 33.54 1.77
C TRP A 261 -13.81 34.58 1.32
N THR A 262 -13.79 35.72 2.02
CA THR A 262 -12.97 36.88 1.64
C THR A 262 -12.10 37.34 2.80
N TYR A 263 -10.84 37.62 2.51
CA TYR A 263 -9.80 38.04 3.46
C TYR A 263 -8.93 39.14 2.86
N SER A 264 -8.12 39.80 3.68
CA SER A 264 -7.11 40.77 3.23
C SER A 264 -5.75 40.09 3.15
N GLY A 265 -4.85 40.57 2.28
CA GLY A 265 -3.50 40.02 2.19
C GLY A 265 -2.62 40.74 1.17
N ALA A 266 -1.47 40.14 0.87
CA ALA A 266 -0.57 40.59 -0.18
C ALA A 266 -0.38 39.48 -1.23
N ARG A 267 -0.66 39.80 -2.50
CA ARG A 267 -0.42 38.90 -3.64
C ARG A 267 1.07 38.79 -3.93
N VAL A 268 1.59 37.56 -4.00
CA VAL A 268 2.94 37.27 -4.49
C VAL A 268 2.81 36.42 -5.75
N SER A 269 3.20 36.98 -6.91
CA SER A 269 3.26 36.24 -8.17
C SER A 269 4.54 35.43 -8.27
N PHE A 270 4.47 34.28 -8.92
CA PHE A 270 5.62 33.46 -9.28
C PHE A 270 5.35 32.70 -10.59
N GLY A 271 6.41 32.38 -11.32
CA GLY A 271 6.37 31.58 -12.55
C GLY A 271 7.00 30.20 -12.37
N ILE A 272 6.99 29.39 -13.43
CA ILE A 272 7.60 28.06 -13.40
C ILE A 272 9.12 28.10 -13.15
N ASP A 273 9.79 29.17 -13.59
CA ASP A 273 11.23 29.38 -13.38
C ASP A 273 11.60 29.54 -11.90
N ASP A 274 10.69 30.01 -11.05
CA ASP A 274 10.89 30.14 -9.60
C ASP A 274 10.86 28.75 -8.91
N VAL A 275 10.05 27.84 -9.43
CA VAL A 275 10.01 26.43 -9.01
C VAL A 275 11.25 25.68 -9.54
N ILE A 276 11.62 25.88 -10.80
CA ILE A 276 12.81 25.25 -11.41
C ILE A 276 14.10 25.73 -10.74
N ARG A 277 14.18 27.00 -10.32
CA ARG A 277 15.33 27.55 -9.57
C ARG A 277 15.54 26.85 -8.23
N ALA A 278 14.44 26.56 -7.52
CA ALA A 278 14.48 25.95 -6.20
C ALA A 278 14.74 24.43 -6.21
N ASN A 279 14.17 23.70 -7.18
CA ASN A 279 14.16 22.23 -7.19
C ASN A 279 15.04 21.61 -8.30
N GLY A 280 15.51 22.42 -9.25
CA GLY A 280 16.00 21.97 -10.55
C GLY A 280 14.85 21.68 -11.53
N PRO A 281 15.17 21.48 -12.83
CA PRO A 281 14.18 21.06 -13.81
C PRO A 281 13.70 19.63 -13.52
N ARG A 282 12.47 19.31 -13.93
CA ARG A 282 11.96 17.94 -13.83
C ARG A 282 12.78 16.99 -14.69
N VAL A 283 13.25 15.88 -14.11
CA VAL A 283 13.97 14.81 -14.83
C VAL A 283 13.41 13.44 -14.43
N PRO A 284 12.91 12.62 -15.37
CA PRO A 284 12.72 12.92 -16.80
C PRO A 284 11.73 14.07 -17.03
N ALA A 285 11.82 14.75 -18.18
CA ALA A 285 10.95 15.89 -18.48
C ALA A 285 9.46 15.49 -18.62
N THR A 286 9.20 14.28 -19.09
CA THR A 286 7.87 13.69 -19.25
C THR A 286 7.78 12.35 -18.51
N SER A 287 6.57 11.89 -18.21
CA SER A 287 6.30 10.53 -17.70
C SER A 287 5.38 9.77 -18.65
N ILE A 288 5.11 8.49 -18.37
CA ILE A 288 3.98 7.79 -18.97
C ILE A 288 2.70 8.57 -18.65
N CYS A 289 1.88 8.85 -19.67
CA CYS A 289 0.64 9.60 -19.49
C CYS A 289 -0.57 8.67 -19.24
N HIS A 290 -0.43 7.41 -19.66
CA HIS A 290 -1.44 6.36 -19.51
C HIS A 290 -1.01 5.41 -18.39
N LEU A 291 -1.79 5.35 -17.31
CA LEU A 291 -1.51 4.48 -16.17
C LEU A 291 -2.47 3.30 -16.13
N LYS A 292 -1.98 2.12 -15.74
CA LYS A 292 -2.81 0.95 -15.43
C LYS A 292 -3.01 0.84 -13.94
N VAL A 293 -4.27 0.78 -13.52
CA VAL A 293 -4.69 0.97 -12.13
C VAL A 293 -5.61 -0.17 -11.71
N ALA A 294 -5.11 -1.15 -10.95
CA ALA A 294 -5.96 -2.19 -10.40
C ALA A 294 -6.70 -1.72 -9.14
N PHE A 295 -7.93 -2.19 -8.98
CA PHE A 295 -8.73 -2.02 -7.78
C PHE A 295 -8.89 -3.39 -7.10
N ALA A 296 -8.51 -3.43 -5.82
CA ALA A 296 -8.60 -4.63 -5.00
C ALA A 296 -9.44 -4.38 -3.73
N LEU A 297 -10.26 -5.36 -3.38
CA LEU A 297 -11.03 -5.39 -2.14
C LEU A 297 -10.51 -6.50 -1.23
N VAL A 298 -9.78 -6.10 -0.19
CA VAL A 298 -9.23 -6.98 0.83
C VAL A 298 -10.33 -7.36 1.83
N TYR A 299 -10.35 -8.62 2.26
CA TYR A 299 -11.23 -9.09 3.32
C TYR A 299 -10.54 -10.11 4.23
N PRO A 300 -10.86 -10.14 5.54
CA PRO A 300 -10.32 -11.15 6.45
C PRO A 300 -11.06 -12.48 6.28
N VAL A 301 -10.37 -13.62 6.42
CA VAL A 301 -11.03 -14.95 6.44
C VAL A 301 -11.35 -15.44 7.86
N GLN A 302 -10.90 -14.69 8.87
CA GLN A 302 -11.09 -14.97 10.29
C GLN A 302 -11.52 -13.70 11.06
N SER A 303 -11.99 -13.85 12.30
CA SER A 303 -12.31 -12.72 13.17
C SER A 303 -11.03 -11.98 13.60
N PHE A 304 -11.07 -10.64 13.69
CA PHE A 304 -10.03 -9.86 14.34
C PHE A 304 -9.99 -10.09 15.86
N ASP A 305 -11.11 -10.49 16.45
CA ASP A 305 -11.19 -10.98 17.83
C ASP A 305 -11.17 -12.53 17.82
N PRO A 306 -10.05 -13.18 18.18
CA PRO A 306 -9.95 -14.65 18.17
C PRO A 306 -10.82 -15.33 19.22
N GLU A 307 -11.33 -14.61 20.23
CA GLU A 307 -12.28 -15.15 21.23
C GLU A 307 -13.74 -15.14 20.72
N THR A 308 -14.03 -14.44 19.62
CA THR A 308 -15.36 -14.37 19.00
C THR A 308 -15.39 -15.09 17.65
N PRO A 309 -15.82 -16.37 17.59
CA PRO A 309 -16.03 -17.07 16.33
C PRO A 309 -17.09 -16.36 15.48
N VAL A 310 -16.72 -16.09 14.23
CA VAL A 310 -17.61 -15.56 13.19
C VAL A 310 -17.74 -16.60 12.08
N ASP A 311 -18.91 -16.67 11.44
CA ASP A 311 -19.08 -17.46 10.22
C ASP A 311 -18.26 -16.80 9.09
N PRO A 312 -17.27 -17.48 8.49
CA PRO A 312 -16.45 -16.90 7.43
C PRO A 312 -17.25 -16.47 6.20
N ALA A 313 -18.39 -17.11 5.92
CA ALA A 313 -19.28 -16.68 4.83
C ALA A 313 -19.88 -15.29 5.07
N THR A 314 -19.86 -14.79 6.32
CA THR A 314 -20.23 -13.40 6.64
C THR A 314 -19.07 -12.42 6.50
N LEU A 315 -17.82 -12.90 6.53
CA LEU A 315 -16.62 -12.07 6.35
C LEU A 315 -16.34 -11.76 4.87
N TYR A 316 -16.76 -12.63 3.97
CA TYR A 316 -16.64 -12.45 2.53
C TYR A 316 -17.36 -11.16 2.05
N PRO A 317 -16.81 -10.41 1.07
CA PRO A 317 -17.41 -9.18 0.56
C PRO A 317 -18.84 -9.35 0.02
N THR A 318 -19.73 -8.44 0.39
CA THR A 318 -21.08 -8.44 -0.18
C THR A 318 -21.07 -7.89 -1.61
N PRO A 319 -22.00 -8.32 -2.49
CA PRO A 319 -22.14 -7.75 -3.83
C PRO A 319 -22.29 -6.22 -3.82
N GLN A 320 -22.92 -5.65 -2.78
CA GLN A 320 -23.09 -4.20 -2.65
C GLN A 320 -21.77 -3.46 -2.37
N GLU A 321 -20.81 -4.10 -1.69
CA GLU A 321 -19.46 -3.57 -1.47
C GLU A 321 -18.62 -3.66 -2.74
N ILE A 322 -18.67 -4.80 -3.44
CA ILE A 322 -17.98 -5.01 -4.73
C ILE A 322 -18.51 -4.01 -5.77
N ASP A 323 -19.83 -3.93 -5.96
CA ASP A 323 -20.50 -2.95 -6.84
C ASP A 323 -20.11 -1.51 -6.49
N LYS A 324 -19.84 -1.22 -5.21
CA LYS A 324 -19.42 0.12 -4.77
C LYS A 324 -18.01 0.42 -5.20
N ILE A 325 -17.07 -0.51 -5.05
CA ILE A 325 -15.70 -0.30 -5.54
C ILE A 325 -15.66 -0.23 -7.06
N ASP A 326 -16.44 -1.03 -7.78
CA ASP A 326 -16.57 -0.91 -9.24
C ASP A 326 -17.14 0.46 -9.67
N ARG A 327 -18.11 1.03 -8.95
CA ARG A 327 -18.55 2.43 -9.19
C ARG A 327 -17.43 3.45 -9.00
N TYR A 328 -16.56 3.27 -8.01
CA TYR A 328 -15.41 4.15 -7.78
C TYR A 328 -14.34 4.01 -8.86
N ARG A 329 -14.04 2.77 -9.26
CA ARG A 329 -13.16 2.42 -10.38
C ARG A 329 -13.58 3.10 -11.68
N GLN A 330 -14.83 2.86 -12.11
CA GLN A 330 -15.40 3.48 -13.31
C GLN A 330 -15.43 5.02 -13.21
N ALA A 331 -15.72 5.59 -12.03
CA ALA A 331 -15.72 7.03 -11.83
C ALA A 331 -14.32 7.64 -12.00
N LEU A 332 -13.26 6.99 -11.48
CA LEU A 332 -11.89 7.45 -11.63
C LEU A 332 -11.46 7.44 -13.11
N GLU A 333 -11.75 6.36 -13.84
CA GLU A 333 -11.43 6.27 -15.28
C GLU A 333 -12.14 7.36 -16.09
N ALA A 334 -13.43 7.60 -15.81
CA ALA A 334 -14.21 8.65 -16.48
C ALA A 334 -13.76 10.08 -16.11
N TRP A 335 -13.28 10.29 -14.87
CA TRP A 335 -12.84 11.61 -14.39
C TRP A 335 -11.44 11.97 -14.88
N TRP A 336 -10.51 11.01 -14.98
CA TRP A 336 -9.08 11.25 -15.16
C TRP A 336 -8.70 12.12 -16.37
N PRO A 337 -9.30 11.96 -17.57
CA PRO A 337 -9.02 12.86 -18.69
C PRO A 337 -9.42 14.30 -18.36
N GLY A 338 -10.60 14.53 -17.78
CA GLY A 338 -11.04 15.87 -17.35
C GLY A 338 -10.12 16.44 -16.26
N GLY A 339 -9.73 15.61 -15.30
CA GLY A 339 -8.81 15.95 -14.21
C GLY A 339 -7.38 16.29 -14.65
N THR A 340 -6.99 16.00 -15.90
CA THR A 340 -5.63 16.21 -16.44
C THR A 340 -5.59 17.09 -17.69
N ASP A 341 -6.62 17.92 -17.93
CA ASP A 341 -6.80 18.69 -19.18
C ASP A 341 -6.70 17.83 -20.47
N ASN A 342 -7.13 16.56 -20.38
CA ASN A 342 -7.05 15.47 -21.36
C ASN A 342 -5.62 15.00 -21.71
N ARG A 343 -4.61 15.36 -20.90
CA ARG A 343 -3.21 14.96 -21.11
C ARG A 343 -2.86 13.60 -20.50
N GLY A 344 -3.65 13.13 -19.55
CA GLY A 344 -3.54 11.79 -18.98
C GLY A 344 -4.73 10.92 -19.38
N SER A 345 -4.53 9.61 -19.31
CA SER A 345 -5.61 8.61 -19.35
C SER A 345 -5.27 7.50 -18.35
N ILE A 346 -6.26 6.69 -17.97
CA ILE A 346 -5.99 5.46 -17.22
C ILE A 346 -6.78 4.30 -17.82
N ASP A 347 -6.30 3.10 -17.56
CA ASP A 347 -7.01 1.84 -17.74
C ASP A 347 -7.19 1.23 -16.35
N THR A 348 -8.44 1.02 -15.95
CA THR A 348 -8.77 0.41 -14.65
C THR A 348 -9.20 -1.05 -14.75
N THR A 349 -9.03 -1.69 -15.91
CA THR A 349 -9.37 -3.11 -16.10
C THR A 349 -8.26 -4.03 -15.58
N LEU A 350 -8.63 -5.19 -15.04
CA LEU A 350 -7.68 -6.24 -14.65
C LEU A 350 -7.05 -6.93 -15.88
N SER A 351 -7.71 -6.81 -17.04
CA SER A 351 -7.11 -7.22 -18.31
C SER A 351 -5.88 -6.38 -18.69
N GLY A 352 -5.84 -5.10 -18.27
CA GLY A 352 -4.84 -4.14 -18.71
C GLY A 352 -4.91 -3.83 -20.21
N CYS A 353 -6.07 -4.01 -20.85
CA CYS A 353 -6.25 -3.89 -22.31
C CYS A 353 -6.75 -2.53 -22.78
N GLY A 354 -6.92 -1.56 -21.88
CA GLY A 354 -7.27 -0.19 -22.20
C GLY A 354 -6.21 0.46 -23.11
N LEU A 355 -6.69 1.20 -24.12
CA LEU A 355 -5.87 1.89 -25.12
C LEU A 355 -5.71 3.38 -24.85
N GLY A 356 -6.18 3.86 -23.69
CA GLY A 356 -6.17 5.28 -23.33
C GLY A 356 -7.05 6.17 -24.21
N THR A 357 -6.68 7.44 -24.33
CA THR A 357 -7.35 8.45 -25.16
C THR A 357 -6.57 8.74 -26.44
N ALA A 358 -7.11 9.57 -27.35
CA ALA A 358 -6.38 9.97 -28.55
C ALA A 358 -5.18 10.88 -28.23
N GLU A 359 -5.34 11.70 -27.19
CA GLU A 359 -4.35 12.65 -26.67
C GLU A 359 -3.28 11.94 -25.81
N CYS A 360 -3.67 10.86 -25.14
CA CYS A 360 -2.79 10.01 -24.35
C CYS A 360 -3.07 8.52 -24.61
N PRO A 361 -2.47 7.92 -25.65
CA PRO A 361 -2.66 6.52 -25.99
C PRO A 361 -1.88 5.59 -25.06
N GLY A 362 -2.56 4.54 -24.60
CA GLY A 362 -1.99 3.43 -23.85
C GLY A 362 -1.41 2.34 -24.75
N SER A 363 -0.45 1.58 -24.21
CA SER A 363 -0.07 0.28 -24.77
C SER A 363 -0.84 -0.81 -24.02
N PRO A 364 -1.67 -1.63 -24.69
CA PRO A 364 -2.37 -2.72 -24.02
C PRO A 364 -1.36 -3.75 -23.50
N SER A 365 -1.76 -4.51 -22.49
CA SER A 365 -0.89 -5.51 -21.87
C SER A 365 -0.63 -6.69 -22.83
N PRO A 366 0.48 -7.44 -22.68
CA PRO A 366 0.86 -8.48 -23.64
C PRO A 366 -0.25 -9.52 -23.92
N GLN A 367 -1.00 -9.91 -22.89
CA GLN A 367 -2.10 -10.87 -22.98
C GLN A 367 -3.27 -10.42 -23.87
N CYS A 368 -3.43 -9.12 -24.13
CA CYS A 368 -4.59 -8.54 -24.82
C CYS A 368 -4.70 -8.87 -26.31
N PHE A 369 -3.67 -9.53 -26.87
CA PHE A 369 -3.63 -10.00 -28.24
C PHE A 369 -3.42 -11.51 -28.34
N GLU A 370 -3.41 -12.21 -27.21
CA GLU A 370 -3.50 -13.66 -27.19
C GLU A 370 -4.97 -14.04 -27.49
N GLU A 371 -5.19 -15.07 -28.31
CA GLU A 371 -6.54 -15.66 -28.41
C GLU A 371 -6.94 -16.14 -27.01
N PRO A 372 -8.22 -16.02 -26.61
CA PRO A 372 -8.71 -16.59 -25.37
C PRO A 372 -8.27 -18.05 -25.28
N ALA A 373 -7.65 -18.38 -24.17
CA ALA A 373 -7.22 -19.72 -23.90
C ALA A 373 -8.45 -20.63 -23.76
N ASP A 374 -8.28 -21.88 -24.21
CA ASP A 374 -9.23 -22.96 -23.93
C ASP A 374 -9.03 -23.40 -22.48
N CYS A 375 -9.54 -22.58 -21.55
CA CYS A 375 -9.52 -22.78 -20.10
C CYS A 375 -10.71 -22.12 -19.41
N GLU A 376 -11.09 -22.65 -18.25
CA GLU A 376 -12.08 -22.07 -17.34
C GLU A 376 -11.39 -21.28 -16.23
N ASP A 377 -11.93 -20.13 -15.84
CA ASP A 377 -11.32 -19.27 -14.81
C ASP A 377 -11.19 -20.03 -13.48
N GLY A 378 -9.98 -19.99 -12.90
CA GLY A 378 -9.59 -20.79 -11.74
C GLY A 378 -8.86 -22.10 -12.06
N GLU A 379 -8.85 -22.57 -13.32
CA GLU A 379 -7.99 -23.69 -13.73
C GLU A 379 -6.50 -23.36 -13.56
N GLN A 380 -5.72 -24.33 -13.12
CA GLN A 380 -4.27 -24.21 -12.93
C GLN A 380 -3.53 -25.15 -13.89
N ARG A 381 -2.33 -24.75 -14.34
CA ARG A 381 -1.45 -25.60 -15.15
C ARG A 381 0.02 -25.23 -14.97
N CYS A 382 0.88 -26.15 -15.39
CA CYS A 382 2.29 -25.85 -15.64
C CYS A 382 2.56 -25.57 -17.11
N ASN A 383 3.29 -24.49 -17.40
CA ASN A 383 3.81 -24.16 -18.73
C ASN A 383 5.30 -24.54 -18.82
N GLY A 384 5.55 -25.84 -18.94
CA GLY A 384 6.86 -26.43 -18.70
C GLY A 384 7.16 -26.57 -17.21
N LEU A 385 8.41 -26.91 -16.86
CA LEU A 385 8.80 -27.24 -15.48
C LEU A 385 9.00 -26.02 -14.57
N THR A 386 8.95 -24.79 -15.10
CA THR A 386 9.41 -23.58 -14.38
C THR A 386 8.38 -22.46 -14.29
N LEU A 387 7.15 -22.67 -14.79
CA LEU A 387 6.12 -21.64 -14.85
C LEU A 387 4.78 -22.22 -14.39
N ALA A 388 4.32 -21.79 -13.22
CA ALA A 388 2.96 -22.01 -12.75
C ALA A 388 2.04 -20.99 -13.41
N GLN A 389 0.89 -21.42 -13.91
CA GLN A 389 -0.10 -20.54 -14.54
C GLN A 389 -1.52 -20.81 -14.03
N LEU A 390 -2.28 -19.73 -13.85
CA LEU A 390 -3.69 -19.72 -13.49
C LEU A 390 -4.50 -19.13 -14.66
N CYS A 391 -5.62 -19.75 -15.02
CA CYS A 391 -6.57 -19.19 -15.97
C CYS A 391 -7.39 -18.10 -15.27
N ARG A 392 -7.36 -16.87 -15.82
CA ARG A 392 -8.19 -15.73 -15.38
C ARG A 392 -8.63 -14.91 -16.58
N ASN A 393 -9.89 -14.50 -16.62
CA ASN A 393 -10.51 -13.83 -17.75
C ASN A 393 -10.29 -14.57 -19.09
N GLN A 394 -10.28 -15.91 -19.06
CA GLN A 394 -9.95 -16.78 -20.19
C GLN A 394 -8.52 -16.61 -20.74
N HIS A 395 -7.55 -16.19 -19.93
CA HIS A 395 -6.13 -16.10 -20.29
C HIS A 395 -5.24 -16.79 -19.24
N TRP A 396 -4.17 -17.44 -19.68
CA TRP A 396 -3.20 -18.09 -18.79
C TRP A 396 -2.18 -17.09 -18.25
N VAL A 397 -2.42 -16.60 -17.04
CA VAL A 397 -1.51 -15.70 -16.31
C VAL A 397 -0.44 -16.55 -15.62
N THR A 398 0.84 -16.22 -15.82
CA THR A 398 1.92 -16.80 -14.99
C THR A 398 1.81 -16.25 -13.57
N VAL A 399 1.61 -17.14 -12.61
CA VAL A 399 1.42 -16.83 -11.18
C VAL A 399 2.68 -17.08 -10.35
N ASP A 400 3.54 -17.99 -10.80
CA ASP A 400 4.84 -18.25 -10.18
C ASP A 400 5.88 -18.68 -11.22
N THR A 401 7.15 -18.43 -10.94
CA THR A 401 8.30 -18.86 -11.74
C THR A 401 9.27 -19.63 -10.85
N CYS A 402 9.15 -20.96 -10.90
CA CYS A 402 9.88 -21.86 -10.00
C CYS A 402 11.39 -21.64 -10.13
N VAL A 403 12.08 -21.56 -8.99
CA VAL A 403 13.55 -21.36 -8.97
C VAL A 403 14.29 -22.63 -9.40
N GLU A 404 15.61 -22.56 -9.64
CA GLU A 404 16.39 -23.70 -10.17
C GLU A 404 16.33 -25.00 -9.32
N SER A 405 15.91 -24.91 -8.05
CA SER A 405 15.71 -26.05 -7.14
C SER A 405 14.27 -26.56 -7.07
N GLU A 406 13.36 -26.02 -7.86
CA GLU A 406 11.92 -26.34 -7.84
C GLU A 406 11.44 -26.88 -9.19
N THR A 407 10.25 -27.47 -9.19
CA THR A 407 9.56 -27.90 -10.41
C THR A 407 8.07 -27.61 -10.30
N CYS A 408 7.49 -27.07 -11.37
CA CYS A 408 6.05 -26.89 -11.46
C CYS A 408 5.36 -28.25 -11.62
N ILE A 409 4.40 -28.54 -10.74
CA ILE A 409 3.45 -29.66 -10.85
C ILE A 409 2.04 -29.10 -10.61
N ASP A 410 1.06 -29.50 -11.44
CA ASP A 410 -0.36 -29.11 -11.38
C ASP A 410 -0.66 -27.60 -11.20
N GLY A 411 0.29 -26.73 -11.57
CA GLY A 411 0.19 -25.29 -11.48
C GLY A 411 0.69 -24.65 -10.18
N ALA A 412 1.49 -25.37 -9.39
CA ALA A 412 2.26 -24.82 -8.27
C ALA A 412 3.74 -25.26 -8.34
N CYS A 413 4.64 -24.46 -7.76
CA CYS A 413 6.07 -24.79 -7.68
C CYS A 413 6.37 -25.63 -6.43
N TYR A 414 7.06 -26.77 -6.62
CA TYR A 414 7.43 -27.70 -5.55
C TYR A 414 8.95 -27.85 -5.45
N THR A 415 9.48 -27.71 -4.23
CA THR A 415 10.83 -28.18 -3.89
C THR A 415 10.81 -29.70 -3.67
N PRO A 416 11.76 -30.48 -4.21
CA PRO A 416 11.98 -31.86 -3.78
C PRO A 416 12.27 -31.94 -2.29
N ASP A 417 11.89 -33.05 -1.66
CA ASP A 417 12.19 -33.31 -0.24
C ASP A 417 13.65 -33.75 0.00
N GLU A 418 14.01 -34.10 1.25
CA GLU A 418 15.38 -34.53 1.59
C GLU A 418 15.80 -35.84 0.90
N ASP A 419 14.85 -36.67 0.45
CA ASP A 419 15.10 -37.91 -0.29
C ASP A 419 15.11 -37.68 -1.82
N GLY A 420 14.67 -36.51 -2.28
CA GLY A 420 14.68 -36.07 -3.68
C GLY A 420 13.42 -36.42 -4.46
N ASP A 421 12.35 -36.84 -3.76
CA ASP A 421 11.07 -37.15 -4.35
C ASP A 421 10.21 -35.88 -4.49
N ILE A 422 9.31 -35.90 -5.48
CA ILE A 422 8.38 -34.81 -5.82
C ILE A 422 7.01 -35.47 -6.08
N PRO A 423 5.86 -34.92 -5.62
CA PRO A 423 4.57 -35.58 -5.79
C PRO A 423 4.26 -35.93 -7.25
N SER A 424 3.82 -37.16 -7.50
CA SER A 424 3.29 -37.57 -8.81
C SER A 424 1.96 -36.86 -9.10
N ASP A 425 1.69 -36.68 -10.39
CA ASP A 425 0.50 -36.07 -10.96
C ASP A 425 -0.79 -36.68 -10.38
N GLY A 426 -1.47 -35.94 -9.50
CA GLY A 426 -2.75 -36.30 -8.89
C GLY A 426 -2.70 -37.03 -7.52
N ASP A 427 -1.54 -37.33 -6.94
CA ASP A 427 -1.46 -38.02 -5.64
C ASP A 427 -1.51 -37.04 -4.45
N VAL A 428 -2.73 -36.65 -4.06
CA VAL A 428 -2.98 -36.18 -2.68
C VAL A 428 -2.68 -37.36 -1.75
N PRO A 429 -1.85 -37.21 -0.68
CA PRO A 429 -1.62 -38.30 0.26
C PRO A 429 -2.94 -38.79 0.86
N GLU A 430 -3.34 -40.03 0.56
CA GLU A 430 -4.53 -40.63 1.17
C GLU A 430 -4.40 -40.63 2.70
N ASP A 431 -5.49 -40.23 3.37
CA ASP A 431 -5.59 -40.21 4.84
C ASP A 431 -5.12 -41.56 5.42
N GLY A 432 -4.15 -41.52 6.33
CA GLY A 432 -3.35 -42.69 6.71
C GLY A 432 -4.14 -43.91 7.18
N ASP A 433 -4.35 -44.85 6.26
CA ASP A 433 -4.96 -46.15 6.56
C ASP A 433 -3.99 -47.03 7.37
N LEU A 434 -4.38 -47.33 8.60
CA LEU A 434 -3.64 -48.24 9.48
C LEU A 434 -3.70 -49.68 8.92
N PRO A 435 -2.56 -50.39 8.82
CA PRO A 435 -2.56 -51.76 8.30
C PRO A 435 -3.35 -52.71 9.22
N VAL A 436 -4.32 -53.39 8.62
CA VAL A 436 -5.14 -54.43 9.24
C VAL A 436 -4.57 -55.81 8.91
N ASP A 437 -4.85 -56.78 9.79
CA ASP A 437 -4.56 -58.23 9.72
C ASP A 437 -3.12 -58.70 9.98
N GLY A 438 -2.88 -59.05 11.25
CA GLY A 438 -1.85 -60.00 11.67
C GLY A 438 -2.46 -61.38 11.97
N ASP A 439 -2.54 -62.24 10.95
CA ASP A 439 -2.97 -63.63 11.10
C ASP A 439 -1.93 -64.49 11.85
N VAL A 440 -2.41 -65.32 12.78
CA VAL A 440 -1.60 -66.26 13.57
C VAL A 440 -1.62 -67.66 12.96
N PRO A 441 -0.46 -68.32 12.83
CA PRO A 441 -0.39 -69.79 12.95
C PRO A 441 0.54 -70.28 14.07
N ASP A 442 0.14 -71.39 14.71
CA ASP A 442 0.81 -72.05 15.83
C ASP A 442 2.18 -72.70 15.49
N GLY A 443 3.03 -72.92 16.50
CA GLY A 443 4.20 -73.81 16.35
C GLY A 443 5.23 -73.86 17.48
N ASP A 444 4.93 -74.65 18.53
CA ASP A 444 5.86 -75.35 19.45
C ASP A 444 6.89 -74.60 20.34
N ALA A 445 6.88 -75.00 21.62
CA ALA A 445 7.89 -74.78 22.65
C ALA A 445 7.90 -76.04 23.57
N PRO A 446 8.77 -76.18 24.62
CA PRO A 446 9.88 -75.32 25.04
C PRO A 446 11.20 -76.10 25.36
N ALA A 447 12.26 -75.37 25.69
CA ALA A 447 13.27 -75.82 26.66
C ALA A 447 13.86 -74.61 27.43
N ASP A 448 14.30 -74.90 28.67
CA ASP A 448 15.20 -74.17 29.59
C ASP A 448 15.87 -72.82 29.18
N GLY A 449 16.12 -71.85 30.08
CA GLY A 449 15.89 -71.79 31.53
C GLY A 449 17.17 -71.42 32.30
N ASP A 450 17.36 -70.14 32.65
CA ASP A 450 18.03 -69.68 33.89
C ASP A 450 18.02 -68.14 34.08
N LYS A 451 18.00 -67.72 35.35
CA LYS A 451 18.21 -66.37 35.96
C LYS A 451 18.99 -66.64 37.28
N PRO A 452 19.70 -65.72 37.97
CA PRO A 452 19.59 -64.25 38.06
C PRO A 452 20.89 -63.58 37.53
N ASP A 453 21.36 -62.37 37.86
CA ASP A 453 21.16 -61.27 38.84
C ASP A 453 21.54 -59.93 38.13
N GLY A 454 21.44 -58.70 38.66
CA GLY A 454 21.11 -58.17 39.99
C GLY A 454 22.25 -57.32 40.56
N ASP A 455 22.28 -56.00 40.30
CA ASP A 455 22.61 -54.94 41.29
C ASP A 455 22.80 -53.52 40.67
N LEU A 456 22.29 -52.51 41.38
CA LEU A 456 22.67 -51.10 41.33
C LEU A 456 23.34 -50.77 42.69
N PRO A 457 24.22 -49.76 42.75
CA PRO A 457 23.80 -48.54 43.45
C PRO A 457 24.29 -47.25 42.78
N ALA A 458 24.01 -46.09 43.40
CA ALA A 458 24.13 -44.76 42.81
C ALA A 458 24.71 -43.71 43.77
N ASP A 459 25.48 -42.79 43.20
CA ASP A 459 25.89 -41.47 43.68
C ASP A 459 26.60 -40.73 42.52
N GLY A 460 26.64 -39.40 42.38
CA GLY A 460 26.05 -38.36 43.21
C GLY A 460 27.11 -37.44 43.84
N ASP A 461 27.67 -36.50 43.08
CA ASP A 461 28.04 -35.14 43.54
C ASP A 461 28.70 -34.30 42.42
N ALA A 462 28.77 -32.99 42.63
CA ALA A 462 29.23 -31.99 41.65
C ALA A 462 30.31 -31.05 42.23
N LEU A 463 30.79 -30.14 41.35
CA LEU A 463 31.49 -28.87 41.62
C LEU A 463 33.05 -28.82 41.49
N VAL A 464 33.45 -28.01 40.49
CA VAL A 464 34.27 -26.77 40.63
C VAL A 464 35.73 -26.74 40.13
N ASP A 465 35.94 -25.71 39.28
CA ASP A 465 37.11 -24.92 38.83
C ASP A 465 38.50 -25.49 38.42
N GLY A 466 39.14 -24.76 37.47
CA GLY A 466 40.57 -24.92 37.13
C GLY A 466 40.98 -24.57 35.69
N ASP A 467 41.17 -23.29 35.38
CA ASP A 467 41.96 -22.79 34.22
C ASP A 467 43.07 -21.86 34.78
N PRO A 468 44.34 -21.94 34.33
CA PRO A 468 44.79 -21.14 33.17
C PRO A 468 45.86 -21.78 32.23
N ASP A 469 45.78 -21.37 30.95
CA ASP A 469 46.82 -21.09 29.91
C ASP A 469 48.30 -20.80 30.38
N PRO A 470 49.38 -20.76 29.51
CA PRO A 470 49.41 -20.30 28.09
C PRO A 470 50.52 -20.89 27.12
N ILE A 471 50.69 -20.24 25.93
CA ILE A 471 51.82 -20.20 24.93
C ILE A 471 52.09 -21.49 24.10
N ASP A 472 52.46 -21.54 22.80
CA ASP A 472 52.94 -20.62 21.72
C ASP A 472 52.61 -21.28 20.32
N GLY A 473 52.60 -20.66 19.12
CA GLY A 473 52.87 -19.31 18.61
C GLY A 473 52.86 -19.19 17.06
N ASN A 474 53.35 -18.07 16.51
CA ASN A 474 53.70 -17.74 15.10
C ASN A 474 52.63 -17.61 13.98
N LEU A 475 52.23 -16.34 13.74
CA LEU A 475 52.13 -15.71 12.40
C LEU A 475 53.53 -15.33 11.87
N PRO A 476 53.70 -15.10 10.56
CA PRO A 476 53.72 -13.71 9.99
C PRO A 476 53.11 -13.66 8.56
N ASP A 477 52.92 -12.54 7.85
CA ASP A 477 52.90 -11.08 8.06
C ASP A 477 52.32 -10.39 6.79
N GLY A 478 51.83 -9.13 6.85
CA GLY A 478 51.23 -8.47 5.68
C GLY A 478 50.56 -7.10 5.88
N ASP A 479 51.17 -6.21 6.68
CA ASP A 479 50.59 -4.91 7.10
C ASP A 479 50.72 -3.75 6.09
N GLY A 480 49.83 -2.75 6.26
CA GLY A 480 50.16 -1.32 6.14
C GLY A 480 49.32 -0.50 5.14
N GLY A 481 48.74 0.66 5.48
CA GLY A 481 48.68 1.42 6.75
C GLY A 481 47.86 2.73 6.54
N SER A 482 47.05 3.19 7.51
CA SER A 482 47.41 4.24 8.50
C SER A 482 47.66 5.63 7.87
N SER A 483 46.75 6.62 7.88
CA SER A 483 46.08 7.38 8.97
C SER A 483 46.91 8.52 9.61
N ILE A 484 46.36 9.75 9.62
CA ILE A 484 46.79 10.90 10.45
C ILE A 484 45.56 11.77 10.81
N ILE A 485 45.36 12.05 12.10
CA ILE A 485 44.59 13.18 12.67
C ILE A 485 45.58 13.97 13.55
N PRO A 486 45.53 15.32 13.63
CA PRO A 486 45.03 15.99 14.85
C PRO A 486 44.40 17.40 14.58
N PRO A 487 43.92 18.16 15.59
CA PRO A 487 42.99 17.82 16.68
C PRO A 487 41.80 18.85 16.76
N GLU A 488 41.06 18.82 17.88
CA GLU A 488 39.68 19.32 18.08
C GLU A 488 39.48 20.82 18.44
N ASN A 489 38.28 21.33 18.12
CA ASN A 489 37.44 22.38 18.74
C ASN A 489 36.65 23.14 17.64
N ASP A 490 35.40 23.57 17.79
CA ASP A 490 34.34 23.38 18.80
C ASP A 490 32.95 23.76 18.19
N GLY A 491 31.84 23.25 18.75
CA GLY A 491 30.48 23.72 18.43
C GLY A 491 29.45 22.64 18.02
N SER A 492 28.31 22.63 18.74
CA SER A 492 27.06 21.85 18.56
C SER A 492 26.82 21.16 17.20
N GLY A 493 26.41 19.89 17.12
CA GLY A 493 25.78 19.03 18.14
C GLY A 493 24.25 19.14 18.09
N ASP A 494 23.59 18.00 17.84
CA ASP A 494 22.17 17.78 17.52
C ASP A 494 21.81 17.99 16.02
N GLY A 495 21.21 17.05 15.30
CA GLY A 495 20.82 15.68 15.66
C GLY A 495 19.49 15.29 15.00
N CYS A 496 19.52 14.80 13.75
CA CYS A 496 18.31 14.40 13.03
C CYS A 496 17.52 13.32 13.80
N LYS A 497 16.34 13.73 14.30
CA LYS A 497 15.30 12.85 14.83
C LYS A 497 13.97 13.26 14.22
N GLN A 498 13.51 12.53 13.21
CA GLN A 498 12.11 12.55 12.83
C GLN A 498 11.31 11.72 13.85
N THR A 499 10.83 12.38 14.90
CA THR A 499 9.86 11.81 15.85
C THR A 499 8.50 12.44 15.59
N GLY A 500 7.60 11.68 14.96
CA GLY A 500 6.26 12.14 14.55
C GLY A 500 5.13 11.15 14.84
N ALA A 501 5.31 10.26 15.83
CA ALA A 501 4.26 9.33 16.26
C ALA A 501 3.48 9.92 17.45
N ALA A 502 2.42 10.69 17.16
CA ALA A 502 1.47 11.21 18.16
C ALA A 502 0.03 11.30 17.62
N GLY A 503 -0.33 10.43 16.67
CA GLY A 503 -1.63 10.42 15.98
C GLY A 503 -2.74 9.55 16.60
N ALA A 504 -2.59 9.09 17.85
CA ALA A 504 -3.64 8.33 18.55
C ALA A 504 -3.46 8.35 20.07
N LEU A 505 -4.25 9.17 20.78
CA LEU A 505 -4.72 8.88 22.16
C LEU A 505 -5.77 9.92 22.63
N LEU A 506 -7.03 9.45 22.71
CA LEU A 506 -8.01 9.74 23.77
C LEU A 506 -8.25 11.20 24.24
N MET A 507 -9.44 11.75 23.96
CA MET A 507 -10.57 11.68 24.91
C MET A 507 -11.81 12.48 24.47
N ALA A 508 -12.99 11.94 24.78
CA ALA A 508 -14.23 12.71 24.80
C ALA A 508 -14.22 13.77 25.91
N TRP A 509 -14.92 14.90 25.73
CA TRP A 509 -15.69 15.69 26.73
C TRP A 509 -15.89 17.15 26.28
N ILE A 510 -17.05 17.47 25.70
CA ILE A 510 -17.75 18.74 26.01
C ILE A 510 -19.23 18.42 26.22
N GLY A 511 -19.67 18.53 27.48
CA GLY A 511 -21.07 18.35 27.87
C GLY A 511 -21.84 19.67 27.95
N LEU A 512 -23.15 19.56 27.84
CA LEU A 512 -24.22 20.48 28.27
C LEU A 512 -23.80 21.91 28.70
N ALA A 513 -24.06 22.89 27.84
CA ALA A 513 -24.12 24.31 28.20
C ALA A 513 -25.43 24.98 27.71
N ALA A 514 -26.58 24.30 27.83
CA ALA A 514 -27.85 24.79 27.30
C ALA A 514 -29.07 24.56 28.22
N LEU A 515 -28.94 24.75 29.54
CA LEU A 515 -30.08 24.82 30.47
C LEU A 515 -29.70 25.52 31.78
N GLY A 516 -30.04 26.81 31.94
CA GLY A 516 -29.88 27.46 33.25
C GLY A 516 -29.72 28.97 33.31
N ARG A 517 -30.64 29.78 32.74
CA ARG A 517 -30.95 31.14 33.24
C ARG A 517 -32.24 31.71 32.61
N ARG A 518 -33.38 31.30 33.17
CA ARG A 518 -34.64 32.07 33.10
C ARG A 518 -35.16 32.27 34.53
N ARG A 519 -35.09 33.52 35.02
CA ARG A 519 -35.95 34.19 36.04
C ARG A 519 -35.15 35.23 36.82
N ALA A 520 -35.39 36.51 36.54
CA ALA A 520 -35.93 37.48 37.51
C ALA A 520 -35.92 38.89 36.89
N ALA A 521 -37.01 39.64 37.12
CA ALA A 521 -37.31 41.00 36.61
C ALA A 521 -37.43 41.12 35.08
#